data_AF-A0A484YXK1-F1
#
_entry.id   AF-A0A484YXK1-F1
#
_cell.length_a   1.000
_cell.length_b   1.000
_cell.length_c   1.000
_cell.angle_alpha   90.00
_cell.angle_beta   90.00
_cell.angle_gamma   90.00
#
_symmetry.space_group_name_H-M   'P 1'
#
loop_
_entity.id
_entity.type
_entity.pdbx_description
1 polymer ?
#
loop_
_entity_poly.entity_id
_entity_poly.type
_entity_poly.pdbx_seq_one_letter_code
_entity_poly.pdbx_strand_id
1 'polypeptide(L)'
;MEYLVNVVPSGEVIDSTLLPPNLLNNGTTEQSDVTEVSEAHLSLDDAGGTALEEMEKQMIREALSRHNSKKEVADELGIGIATLYRKIKKYELLNT
;
A
#
# COMPACT_ATOMS: atom_id res chain seq x y z
N MET A 1 -29.86 -16.86 2.72
CA MET A 1 -29.59 -15.64 3.50
C MET A 1 -29.00 -14.63 2.54
N GLU A 2 -29.60 -13.46 2.41
CA GLU A 2 -29.04 -12.35 1.62
C GLU A 2 -28.32 -11.41 2.57
N TYR A 3 -27.07 -11.07 2.25
CA TYR A 3 -26.27 -10.13 3.04
C TYR A 3 -26.25 -8.79 2.32
N LEU A 4 -26.84 -7.77 2.94
CA LEU A 4 -26.69 -6.39 2.49
C LEU A 4 -25.31 -5.88 2.93
N VAL A 5 -24.47 -5.52 1.96
CA VAL A 5 -23.16 -4.91 2.21
C VAL A 5 -23.29 -3.41 1.98
N ASN A 6 -22.96 -2.62 2.99
CA ASN A 6 -22.89 -1.18 2.86
C ASN A 6 -21.54 -0.82 2.22
N VAL A 7 -21.55 -0.27 1.01
CA VAL A 7 -20.36 0.21 0.31
C VAL A 7 -20.29 1.73 0.40
N VAL A 8 -19.17 2.23 0.90
CA VAL A 8 -18.89 3.67 1.04
C VAL A 8 -18.09 4.13 -0.19
N PRO A 9 -18.39 5.31 -0.76
CA PRO A 9 -17.60 5.89 -1.86
C PRO A 9 -16.12 6.06 -1.51
N SER A 10 -15.27 6.00 -2.53
CA SER A 10 -13.83 6.21 -2.37
C SER A 10 -13.55 7.64 -1.86
N GLY A 11 -12.88 7.75 -0.71
CA GLY A 11 -12.44 9.03 -0.13
C GLY A 11 -13.23 9.49 1.10
N GLU A 12 -14.28 8.79 1.51
CA GLU A 12 -14.99 9.07 2.76
C GLU A 12 -14.33 8.41 3.97
N VAL A 13 -14.37 9.08 5.13
CA VAL A 13 -13.85 8.58 6.41
C VAL A 13 -14.91 7.73 7.10
N ILE A 14 -14.56 6.52 7.52
CA ILE A 14 -15.48 5.59 8.20
C ILE A 14 -15.36 5.80 9.71
N ASP A 15 -16.48 6.12 10.37
CA ASP A 15 -16.54 6.23 11.82
C ASP A 15 -16.39 4.87 12.51
N SER A 16 -15.71 4.84 13.66
CA SER A 16 -15.50 3.62 14.47
C SER A 16 -16.81 2.97 14.95
N THR A 17 -17.91 3.71 14.95
CA THR A 17 -19.26 3.24 15.26
C THR A 17 -19.86 2.34 14.18
N LEU A 18 -19.35 2.41 12.95
CA LEU A 18 -19.78 1.60 11.81
C LEU A 18 -18.98 0.30 11.68
N LEU A 19 -17.95 0.11 12.51
CA LEU A 19 -17.09 -1.06 12.46
C LEU A 19 -17.62 -2.18 13.37
N PRO A 20 -17.47 -3.45 12.97
CA PRO A 20 -17.81 -4.58 13.83
C PRO A 20 -16.90 -4.62 15.08
N PRO A 21 -17.41 -5.09 16.23
CA PRO A 21 -16.73 -5.05 17.54
C PRO A 21 -15.34 -5.70 17.56
N ASN A 22 -15.08 -6.66 16.68
CA ASN A 22 -13.76 -7.30 16.54
C ASN A 22 -12.64 -6.31 16.14
N LEU A 23 -13.00 -5.18 15.51
CA LEU A 23 -12.04 -4.17 15.04
C LEU A 23 -11.86 -3.00 16.03
N LEU A 24 -12.79 -2.79 16.97
CA LEU A 24 -12.72 -1.69 17.94
C LEU A 24 -11.67 -1.95 19.03
N ASN A 25 -11.30 -3.22 19.28
CA ASN A 25 -10.43 -3.61 20.38
C ASN A 25 -8.94 -3.27 20.18
N ASN A 26 -8.59 -2.65 19.03
CA ASN A 26 -7.24 -2.18 18.73
C ASN A 26 -7.10 -0.64 18.88
N GLY A 27 -8.10 0.04 19.44
CA GLY A 27 -8.26 1.49 19.42
C GLY A 27 -8.03 2.21 20.75
N THR A 28 -6.90 2.00 21.42
CA THR A 28 -6.44 2.98 22.42
C THR A 28 -4.92 3.13 22.38
N THR A 29 -4.45 3.81 21.34
CA THR A 29 -3.24 4.65 21.43
C THR A 29 -3.45 5.83 20.50
N GLU A 30 -4.08 6.86 21.04
CA GLU A 30 -3.84 8.24 20.62
C GLU A 30 -2.36 8.54 20.89
N GLN A 31 -1.52 8.58 19.85
CA GLN A 31 -0.33 9.43 19.82
C GLN A 31 0.27 9.51 18.42
N SER A 32 0.22 10.73 17.90
CA SER A 32 1.15 11.29 16.93
C SER A 32 2.61 10.99 17.32
N ASP A 33 3.48 10.89 16.31
CA ASP A 33 4.94 10.82 16.38
C ASP A 33 5.58 9.41 16.39
N VAL A 34 5.82 8.90 15.18
CA VAL A 34 7.11 8.29 14.85
C VAL A 34 7.74 9.18 13.79
N THR A 35 8.54 10.14 14.25
CA THR A 35 9.50 10.87 13.43
C THR A 35 10.57 9.89 12.93
N GLU A 36 10.94 10.09 11.66
CA GLU A 36 12.25 9.82 11.06
C GLU A 36 12.67 8.37 10.78
N VAL A 37 12.26 7.89 9.61
CA VAL A 37 13.21 7.37 8.63
C VAL A 37 12.92 7.98 7.25
N SER A 38 13.71 9.00 6.91
CA SER A 38 14.03 9.45 5.54
C SER A 38 12.94 10.12 4.70
N GLU A 39 12.62 11.37 5.04
CA GLU A 39 12.88 12.55 4.18
C GLU A 39 12.58 12.50 2.66
N ALA A 40 11.50 11.86 2.22
CA ALA A 40 10.98 12.08 0.86
C ALA A 40 9.46 11.87 0.75
N HIS A 41 8.68 12.55 1.59
CA HIS A 41 7.39 13.01 1.11
C HIS A 41 7.69 14.05 0.01
N LEU A 42 7.21 13.81 -1.21
CA LEU A 42 6.78 14.78 -2.24
C LEU A 42 7.09 14.25 -3.65
N SER A 43 6.15 13.47 -4.19
CA SER A 43 5.78 13.56 -5.61
C SER A 43 4.31 13.17 -5.71
N LEU A 44 3.43 14.12 -5.39
CA LEU A 44 1.98 14.05 -5.58
C LEU A 44 1.61 14.28 -7.05
N ASP A 45 2.47 13.86 -7.97
CA ASP A 45 2.38 14.21 -9.38
C ASP A 45 2.22 12.95 -10.24
N ASP A 46 1.05 12.87 -10.88
CA ASP A 46 0.82 12.30 -12.20
C ASP A 46 0.36 10.83 -12.38
N ALA A 47 -0.55 10.34 -11.55
CA ALA A 47 -1.54 9.36 -12.04
C ALA A 47 -2.68 9.25 -11.04
N GLY A 48 -3.92 9.19 -11.49
CA GLY A 48 -5.11 8.89 -10.66
C GLY A 48 -5.12 7.45 -10.11
N GLY A 49 -4.02 7.02 -9.50
CA GLY A 49 -3.85 5.75 -8.84
C GLY A 49 -4.50 5.78 -7.47
N THR A 50 -5.32 4.78 -7.18
CA THR A 50 -5.89 4.58 -5.85
C THR A 50 -4.78 4.47 -4.80
N ALA A 51 -5.05 4.78 -3.52
CA ALA A 51 -4.08 4.60 -2.42
C ALA A 51 -3.41 3.20 -2.40
N LEU A 52 -4.13 2.17 -2.86
CA LEU A 52 -3.60 0.81 -3.00
C LEU A 52 -2.48 0.69 -4.05
N GLU A 53 -2.56 1.46 -5.12
CA GLU A 53 -1.55 1.46 -6.19
C GLU A 53 -0.26 2.15 -5.72
N GLU A 54 -0.37 3.20 -4.92
CA GLU A 54 0.77 3.86 -4.29
C GLU A 54 1.45 2.94 -3.26
N MET A 55 0.65 2.27 -2.42
CA MET A 55 1.16 1.26 -1.49
C MET A 55 1.91 0.14 -2.24
N GLU A 56 1.34 -0.38 -3.33
CA GLU A 56 1.99 -1.40 -4.15
C GLU A 56 3.31 -0.89 -4.77
N LYS A 57 3.31 0.33 -5.31
CA LYS A 57 4.52 0.95 -5.88
C LYS A 57 5.63 1.06 -4.82
N GLN A 58 5.29 1.45 -3.60
CA GLN A 58 6.23 1.59 -2.50
C GLN A 58 6.78 0.23 -2.04
N MET A 59 5.91 -0.77 -1.87
CA MET A 59 6.35 -2.12 -1.49
C MET A 59 7.33 -2.70 -2.51
N ILE A 60 7.04 -2.56 -3.80
CA ILE A 60 7.92 -3.06 -4.87
C ILE A 60 9.25 -2.31 -4.87
N ARG A 61 9.24 -0.99 -4.67
CA ARG A 61 10.46 -0.17 -4.59
C ARG A 61 11.32 -0.58 -3.39
N GLU A 62 10.73 -0.80 -2.23
CA GLU A 62 11.44 -1.20 -1.02
C GLU A 62 12.04 -2.60 -1.16
N ALA A 63 11.28 -3.56 -1.70
CA ALA A 63 11.81 -4.90 -1.93
C ALA A 63 12.97 -4.87 -2.96
N LEU A 64 12.86 -4.06 -4.02
CA LEU A 64 13.93 -3.85 -4.99
C LEU A 64 15.18 -3.18 -4.43
N SER A 65 15.06 -2.33 -3.40
CA SER A 65 16.22 -1.72 -2.74
C SER A 65 16.87 -2.68 -1.74
N ARG A 66 16.09 -3.56 -1.13
CA ARG A 66 16.54 -4.58 -0.18
C ARG A 66 17.25 -5.76 -0.86
N HIS A 67 16.77 -6.17 -2.03
CA HIS A 67 17.27 -7.32 -2.77
C HIS A 67 17.80 -6.93 -4.15
N ASN A 68 19.00 -7.40 -4.49
CA ASN A 68 19.62 -7.13 -5.79
C ASN A 68 19.06 -8.07 -6.90
N SER A 69 18.47 -9.20 -6.52
CA SER A 69 17.92 -10.19 -7.44
C SER A 69 16.41 -10.06 -7.59
N LYS A 70 15.93 -9.90 -8.83
CA LYS A 70 14.49 -9.83 -9.16
C LYS A 70 13.71 -11.06 -8.68
N LYS A 71 14.37 -12.22 -8.59
CA LYS A 71 13.73 -13.46 -8.10
C LYS A 71 13.44 -13.39 -6.61
N GLU A 72 14.38 -12.90 -5.81
CA GLU A 72 14.21 -12.76 -4.36
C GLU A 72 13.13 -11.74 -4.02
N VAL A 73 13.09 -10.63 -4.75
CA VAL A 73 12.02 -9.61 -4.64
C VAL A 73 10.65 -10.24 -4.90
N ALA A 74 10.55 -11.08 -5.93
CA ALA A 74 9.30 -11.75 -6.29
C ALA A 74 8.89 -12.77 -5.22
N ASP A 75 9.84 -13.52 -4.68
CA ASP A 75 9.64 -14.50 -3.61
C ASP A 75 9.23 -13.81 -2.28
N GLU A 76 9.82 -12.67 -1.93
CA GLU A 76 9.46 -11.85 -0.74
C GLU A 76 8.05 -11.26 -0.85
N LEU A 77 7.72 -10.69 -2.02
CA LEU A 77 6.39 -10.14 -2.28
C LEU A 77 5.33 -11.23 -2.50
N GLY A 78 5.73 -12.50 -2.64
CA GLY A 78 4.82 -13.61 -2.94
C GLY A 78 4.16 -13.51 -4.32
N ILE A 79 4.80 -12.85 -5.28
CA ILE A 79 4.29 -12.67 -6.64
C ILE A 79 5.15 -13.42 -7.66
N GLY A 80 4.55 -13.80 -8.79
CA GLY A 80 5.33 -14.37 -9.88
C GLY A 80 6.31 -13.35 -10.48
N ILE A 81 7.49 -13.83 -10.90
CA ILE A 81 8.54 -12.99 -11.53
C ILE A 81 8.01 -12.15 -12.71
N ALA A 82 7.12 -12.72 -13.53
CA ALA A 82 6.49 -12.01 -14.66
C ALA A 82 5.58 -10.85 -14.20
N THR A 83 4.88 -11.02 -13.07
CA THR A 83 4.05 -9.98 -12.48
C THR A 83 4.92 -8.85 -11.94
N LEU A 84 6.02 -9.17 -11.26
CA LEU A 84 7.00 -8.18 -10.81
C LEU A 84 7.50 -7.34 -11.99
N TYR A 85 7.93 -7.97 -13.09
CA TYR A 85 8.36 -7.25 -14.29
C TYR A 85 7.25 -6.34 -14.87
N ARG A 86 6.01 -6.82 -14.93
CA ARG A 86 4.87 -6.01 -15.39
C ARG A 86 4.67 -4.77 -14.51
N LYS A 87 4.77 -4.92 -13.20
CA LYS A 87 4.60 -3.83 -12.22
C LYS A 87 5.74 -2.83 -12.30
N ILE A 88 6.98 -3.30 -12.38
CA ILE A 88 8.15 -2.43 -12.58
C ILE A 88 8.02 -1.61 -13.86
N LYS A 89 7.55 -2.21 -14.96
CA LYS A 89 7.30 -1.50 -16.22
C LYS A 89 6.13 -0.52 -16.12
N LYS A 90 5.04 -0.90 -15.44
CA LYS A 90 3.85 -0.06 -15.24
C LYS A 90 4.17 1.21 -14.43
N TYR A 91 5.02 1.07 -13.41
CA TYR A 91 5.36 2.14 -12.47
C TYR A 91 6.69 2.83 -12.77
N GLU A 92 7.34 2.45 -13.88
CA GLU A 92 8.63 2.98 -14.33
C GLU A 92 9.73 2.98 -13.25
N LEU A 93 9.72 1.94 -12.39
CA LEU A 93 10.60 1.84 -11.21
C LEU A 93 12.08 1.57 -11.53
N LEU A 94 12.44 1.42 -12.81
CA LEU A 94 13.82 1.18 -13.28
C LEU A 94 14.47 2.44 -13.88
N ASN A 95 13.74 3.56 -13.99
CA ASN A 95 14.24 4.77 -14.63
C ASN A 95 14.79 5.73 -13.57
N THR A 96 16.04 5.55 -13.18
CA THR A 96 16.85 6.51 -12.39
C THR A 96 18.19 6.69 -13.07
#